data_AF-A0A355F820-F1
#
_entry.id   AF-A0A355F820-F1
#
_cell.length_a   1.000
_cell.length_b   1.000
_cell.length_c   1.000
_cell.angle_alpha   90.00
_cell.angle_beta   90.00
_cell.angle_gamma   90.00
#
_symmetry.space_group_name_H-M   'P 1'
#
loop_
_entity.id
_entity.type
_entity.pdbx_description
1 polymer ?
#
loop_
_entity_poly.entity_id
_entity_poly.type
_entity_poly.pdbx_seq_one_letter_code
_entity_poly.pdbx_strand_id
1 'polypeptide(L)'
;MLIAASSVEAIRRGDYQVVLGEVHVAVNSLDRGLFFSQHPHPEQLCSSIESDLPEPSLIPVFAKVWNQEAAAAGLGVWAPAANGRMDVALRSVKDFYLDYSLDPPGVPAGQILRIADLVVEPHAESLVVRSRDGRVSFDVTDFYQLVMLMQVLPTFRVLPSGTYTPRVTIDKLVVARESWSVPVSELDFLGATTPAERFAGARRWAGRRELPRFLFVKVPREEKPFYLDLESPLLVEGFTKAIRNIPAEVEAAEIHLSEMLPDHGQTWLPDAAGNRYTCELRTVVVDRT
;
A
#
# COMPACT_ATOMS: atom_id res chain seq x y z
N MET A 1 -5.80 -2.11 -8.42
CA MET A 1 -6.96 -2.97 -8.75
C MET A 1 -6.61 -3.90 -9.89
N LEU A 2 -6.92 -5.19 -9.79
CA LEU A 2 -6.77 -6.15 -10.87
C LEU A 2 -8.13 -6.46 -11.51
N ILE A 3 -8.14 -7.03 -12.71
CA ILE A 3 -9.35 -7.59 -13.31
C ILE A 3 -9.15 -9.10 -13.41
N ALA A 4 -10.07 -9.88 -12.85
CA ALA A 4 -10.12 -11.32 -12.97
C ALA A 4 -11.07 -11.69 -14.10
N ALA A 5 -10.52 -12.13 -15.23
CA ALA A 5 -11.28 -12.56 -16.39
C ALA A 5 -10.43 -13.50 -17.27
N SER A 6 -11.07 -14.43 -17.97
CA SER A 6 -10.35 -15.41 -18.79
C SER A 6 -9.78 -14.83 -20.09
N SER A 7 -10.29 -13.67 -20.54
CA SER A 7 -9.95 -13.05 -21.81
C SER A 7 -10.53 -11.62 -21.91
N VAL A 8 -10.10 -10.87 -22.92
CA VAL A 8 -10.71 -9.58 -23.29
C VAL A 8 -12.17 -9.77 -23.71
N GLU A 9 -12.51 -10.86 -24.39
CA GLU A 9 -13.88 -11.18 -24.79
C GLU A 9 -14.78 -11.43 -23.58
N ALA A 10 -14.28 -12.09 -22.54
CA ALA A 10 -14.99 -12.26 -21.27
C ALA A 10 -15.30 -10.90 -20.64
N ILE A 11 -14.32 -9.99 -20.60
CA ILE A 11 -14.54 -8.61 -20.11
C ILE A 11 -15.64 -7.91 -20.91
N ARG A 12 -15.60 -7.97 -22.24
CA ARG A 12 -16.60 -7.34 -23.13
C ARG A 12 -18.01 -7.87 -22.93
N ARG A 13 -18.17 -9.15 -22.57
CA ARG A 13 -19.47 -9.75 -22.24
C ARG A 13 -19.93 -9.45 -20.81
N GLY A 14 -19.07 -8.85 -19.99
CA GLY A 14 -19.35 -8.61 -18.57
C GLY A 14 -18.96 -9.77 -17.65
N ASP A 15 -18.28 -10.80 -18.16
CA ASP A 15 -17.84 -11.98 -17.43
C ASP A 15 -16.50 -11.71 -16.72
N TYR A 16 -16.51 -10.83 -15.73
CA TYR A 16 -15.31 -10.46 -14.98
C TYR A 16 -15.62 -10.06 -13.53
N GLN A 17 -14.59 -10.10 -12.69
CA GLN A 17 -14.57 -9.43 -11.39
C GLN A 17 -13.44 -8.40 -11.36
N VAL A 18 -13.65 -7.30 -10.64
CA VAL A 18 -12.58 -6.37 -10.26
C VAL A 18 -12.09 -6.79 -8.89
N VAL A 19 -10.77 -6.83 -8.69
CA VAL A 19 -10.16 -7.25 -7.44
C VAL A 19 -9.41 -6.08 -6.85
N LEU A 20 -9.83 -5.67 -5.65
CA LEU A 20 -9.16 -4.63 -4.90
C LEU A 20 -7.79 -5.17 -4.43
N GLY A 21 -6.72 -4.50 -4.87
CA GLY A 21 -5.35 -4.85 -4.50
C GLY A 21 -4.99 -4.25 -3.15
N GLU A 22 -5.00 -2.93 -3.11
CA GLU A 22 -4.72 -2.11 -1.95
C GLU A 22 -5.57 -0.83 -2.02
N VAL A 23 -5.82 -0.21 -0.87
CA VAL A 23 -6.43 1.11 -0.76
C VAL A 23 -5.49 1.97 0.09
N HIS A 24 -5.03 3.07 -0.48
CA HIS A 24 -4.30 4.10 0.23
C HIS A 24 -5.24 5.26 0.50
N VAL A 25 -5.74 5.34 1.72
CA VAL A 25 -6.59 6.45 2.16
C VAL A 25 -5.75 7.68 2.51
N ALA A 26 -6.35 8.86 2.40
CA ALA A 26 -5.75 10.16 2.71
C ALA A 26 -4.51 10.56 1.87
N VAL A 27 -4.13 9.78 0.86
CA VAL A 27 -3.01 10.10 -0.03
C VAL A 27 -3.33 9.80 -1.49
N ASN A 28 -2.95 10.71 -2.37
CA ASN A 28 -2.92 10.46 -3.79
C ASN A 28 -1.64 9.68 -4.13
N SER A 29 -1.75 8.38 -4.45
CA SER A 29 -0.56 7.59 -4.78
C SER A 29 0.06 7.92 -6.15
N LEU A 30 -0.65 8.65 -7.02
CA LEU A 30 -0.18 9.06 -8.36
C LEU A 30 0.58 10.40 -8.34
N ASP A 31 0.67 11.09 -7.20
CA ASP A 31 1.39 12.36 -7.05
C ASP A 31 2.94 12.23 -6.99
N ARG A 32 3.48 11.02 -7.18
CA ARG A 32 4.91 10.70 -7.03
C ARG A 32 5.70 10.94 -8.31
N GLY A 33 6.96 11.35 -8.16
CA GLY A 33 7.86 11.66 -9.28
C GLY A 33 7.99 10.55 -10.33
N LEU A 34 7.89 9.29 -9.92
CA LEU A 34 7.97 8.15 -10.84
C LEU A 34 6.82 8.11 -11.86
N PHE A 35 5.63 8.58 -11.50
CA PHE A 35 4.48 8.59 -12.41
C PHE A 35 4.61 9.75 -13.39
N PHE A 36 5.00 10.93 -12.89
CA PHE A 36 5.26 12.10 -13.73
C PHE A 36 6.37 11.89 -14.75
N SER A 37 7.48 11.23 -14.36
CA SER A 37 8.62 11.03 -15.26
C SER A 37 8.37 10.03 -16.38
N GLN A 38 7.34 9.18 -16.25
CA GLN A 38 6.98 8.14 -17.21
C GLN A 38 5.68 8.45 -17.96
N HIS A 39 4.89 9.42 -17.49
CA HIS A 39 3.64 9.79 -18.14
C HIS A 39 3.94 10.50 -19.48
N PRO A 40 3.27 10.15 -20.59
CA PRO A 40 3.46 10.84 -21.87
C PRO A 40 3.00 12.30 -21.85
N HIS A 41 2.12 12.64 -20.89
CA HIS A 41 1.47 13.94 -20.74
C HIS A 41 1.45 14.37 -19.25
N PRO A 42 2.59 14.64 -18.60
CA PRO A 42 2.64 14.93 -17.17
C PRO A 42 1.77 16.14 -16.75
N GLU A 43 1.55 17.08 -17.65
CA GLU A 43 0.66 18.22 -17.47
C GLU A 43 -0.80 17.81 -17.22
N GLN A 44 -1.27 16.72 -17.85
CA GLN A 44 -2.62 16.20 -17.61
C GLN A 44 -2.75 15.64 -16.19
N LEU A 45 -1.69 15.04 -15.67
CA LEU A 45 -1.64 14.55 -14.30
C LEU A 45 -1.67 15.72 -13.30
N CYS A 46 -0.91 16.81 -13.56
CA CYS A 46 -1.02 18.05 -12.80
C CYS A 46 -2.47 18.57 -12.76
N SER A 47 -3.08 18.80 -13.94
CA SER A 47 -4.42 19.36 -14.03
C SER A 47 -5.48 18.48 -13.38
N SER A 48 -5.32 17.14 -13.43
CA SER A 48 -6.23 16.21 -12.74
C SER A 48 -6.13 16.36 -11.23
N ILE A 49 -4.91 16.40 -10.68
CA ILE A 49 -4.70 16.56 -9.23
C ILE A 49 -5.19 17.93 -8.76
N GLU A 50 -4.92 19.00 -9.52
CA GLU A 50 -5.42 20.35 -9.18
C GLU A 50 -6.94 20.45 -9.25
N SER A 51 -7.59 19.77 -10.19
CA SER A 51 -9.05 19.70 -10.26
C SER A 51 -9.65 18.92 -9.10
N ASP A 52 -8.95 17.91 -8.60
CA ASP A 52 -9.42 17.05 -7.52
C ASP A 52 -9.15 17.67 -6.13
N LEU A 53 -8.11 18.50 -6.02
CA LEU A 53 -7.73 19.23 -4.81
C LEU A 53 -7.57 20.73 -5.12
N PRO A 54 -8.67 21.48 -5.34
CA PRO A 54 -8.59 22.87 -5.79
C PRO A 54 -8.09 23.84 -4.70
N GLU A 55 -8.20 23.47 -3.43
CA GLU A 55 -7.78 24.30 -2.31
C GLU A 55 -6.27 24.23 -2.05
N PRO A 56 -5.66 25.29 -1.48
CA PRO A 56 -4.26 25.28 -1.07
C PRO A 56 -3.91 24.11 -0.16
N SER A 57 -2.88 23.34 -0.50
CA SER A 57 -2.35 22.26 0.35
C SER A 57 -1.04 22.68 1.02
N LEU A 58 -0.78 22.16 2.22
CA LEU A 58 0.49 22.31 2.91
C LEU A 58 1.38 21.08 2.70
N ILE A 59 2.46 21.24 1.94
CA ILE A 59 3.36 20.15 1.56
C ILE A 59 4.67 20.27 2.34
N PRO A 60 4.97 19.34 3.24
CA PRO A 60 6.24 19.35 3.97
C PRO A 60 7.39 18.96 3.05
N VAL A 61 8.47 19.74 3.13
CA VAL A 61 9.72 19.46 2.43
C VAL A 61 10.76 19.02 3.44
N PHE A 62 11.20 17.77 3.30
CA PHE A 62 12.19 17.17 4.20
C PHE A 62 13.59 17.27 3.62
N ALA A 63 14.59 17.37 4.51
CA ALA A 63 15.98 17.20 4.11
C ALA A 63 16.17 15.82 3.46
N LYS A 64 16.85 15.78 2.32
CA LYS A 64 17.24 14.52 1.68
C LYS A 64 18.33 13.88 2.53
N VAL A 65 17.99 12.80 3.22
CA VAL A 65 18.92 12.09 4.10
C VAL A 65 19.08 10.67 3.63
N TRP A 66 20.33 10.21 3.55
CA TRP A 66 20.63 8.83 3.14
C TRP A 66 20.23 7.79 4.20
N ASN A 67 20.05 8.20 5.47
CA ASN A 67 19.67 7.31 6.57
C ASN A 67 18.23 7.58 7.03
N GLN A 68 17.30 6.72 6.60
CA GLN A 68 15.88 6.82 6.94
C GLN A 68 15.58 6.51 8.42
N GLU A 69 16.36 5.63 9.04
CA GLU A 69 16.15 5.24 10.44
C GLU A 69 16.49 6.40 11.38
N ALA A 70 17.63 7.07 11.13
CA ALA A 70 18.00 8.27 11.86
C ALA A 70 17.01 9.43 11.62
N ALA A 71 16.51 9.57 10.38
CA ALA A 71 15.50 10.57 10.04
C ALA A 71 14.20 10.32 10.82
N ALA A 72 13.72 9.06 10.84
CA ALA A 72 12.51 8.68 11.55
C ALA A 72 12.66 8.85 13.06
N ALA A 73 13.81 8.46 13.63
CA ALA A 73 14.10 8.65 15.05
C ALA A 73 14.14 10.13 15.45
N GLY A 74 14.74 10.99 14.62
CA GLY A 74 14.82 12.43 14.89
C GLY A 74 13.49 13.17 14.72
N LEU A 75 12.67 12.76 13.75
CA LEU A 75 11.35 13.36 13.51
C LEU A 75 10.24 12.76 14.39
N GLY A 76 10.50 11.63 15.05
CA GLY A 76 9.49 10.87 15.80
C GLY A 76 8.38 10.26 14.93
N VAL A 77 8.51 10.35 13.61
CA VAL A 77 7.56 9.83 12.61
C VAL A 77 8.30 9.22 11.44
N TRP A 78 7.74 8.17 10.83
CA TRP A 78 8.30 7.60 9.60
C TRP A 78 8.16 8.61 8.45
N ALA A 79 9.28 9.04 7.86
CA ALA A 79 9.33 10.04 6.80
C ALA A 79 9.61 9.41 5.42
N PRO A 80 8.59 8.98 4.64
CA PRO A 80 8.78 8.35 3.33
C PRO A 80 9.52 9.25 2.34
N ALA A 81 9.28 10.56 2.42
CA ALA A 81 9.86 11.58 1.54
C ALA A 81 11.35 11.90 1.84
N ALA A 82 11.97 11.25 2.84
CA ALA A 82 13.41 11.36 3.07
C ALA A 82 14.24 10.74 1.91
N ASN A 83 13.61 9.90 1.06
CA ASN A 83 14.18 9.48 -0.22
C ASN A 83 13.48 10.22 -1.38
N GLY A 84 14.23 10.62 -2.41
CA GLY A 84 13.68 11.37 -3.54
C GLY A 84 12.69 10.60 -4.43
N ARG A 85 12.48 9.29 -4.18
CA ARG A 85 11.51 8.46 -4.94
C ARG A 85 10.07 8.70 -4.51
N MET A 86 9.87 9.05 -3.25
CA MET A 86 8.55 9.31 -2.66
C MET A 86 8.22 10.81 -2.57
N ASP A 87 9.09 11.69 -3.08
CA ASP A 87 8.84 13.12 -3.13
C ASP A 87 7.61 13.43 -3.99
N VAL A 88 6.84 14.44 -3.56
CA VAL A 88 5.65 14.90 -4.27
C VAL A 88 6.11 15.65 -5.51
N ALA A 89 5.68 15.18 -6.67
CA ALA A 89 6.08 15.73 -7.96
C ALA A 89 5.32 17.00 -8.30
N LEU A 90 4.05 17.08 -7.90
CA LEU A 90 3.24 18.27 -8.15
C LEU A 90 3.78 19.44 -7.33
N ARG A 91 4.16 20.49 -8.04
CA ARG A 91 4.46 21.80 -7.45
C ARG A 91 3.46 22.83 -7.97
N SER A 92 2.27 22.88 -7.37
CA SER A 92 1.23 23.82 -7.79
C SER A 92 1.48 25.22 -7.21
N VAL A 93 1.06 26.25 -7.94
CA VAL A 93 1.15 27.65 -7.50
C VAL A 93 0.22 27.99 -6.33
N LYS A 94 -0.78 27.14 -6.07
CA LYS A 94 -1.72 27.31 -4.95
C LYS A 94 -1.20 26.76 -3.63
N ASP A 95 -0.22 25.86 -3.68
CA ASP A 95 0.24 25.12 -2.50
C ASP A 95 1.33 25.89 -1.74
N PHE A 96 1.47 25.56 -0.45
CA PHE A 96 2.53 26.08 0.42
C PHE A 96 3.47 24.95 0.84
N TYR A 97 4.74 25.28 1.01
CA TYR A 97 5.80 24.32 1.32
C TYR A 97 6.36 24.57 2.72
N LEU A 98 6.12 23.64 3.63
CA LEU A 98 6.64 23.72 4.99
C LEU A 98 8.08 23.20 5.01
N ASP A 99 9.03 24.10 5.21
CA ASP A 99 10.46 23.79 5.11
C ASP A 99 10.99 23.18 6.43
N TYR A 100 11.24 21.87 6.41
CA TYR A 100 11.97 21.13 7.44
C TYR A 100 13.44 20.92 7.06
N SER A 101 13.86 21.40 5.89
CA SER A 101 15.17 21.14 5.34
C SER A 101 16.14 22.29 5.60
N LEU A 102 17.43 22.01 5.43
CA LEU A 102 18.48 23.03 5.40
C LEU A 102 18.84 23.42 3.95
N ASP A 103 18.19 22.78 2.97
CA ASP A 103 18.46 22.94 1.55
C ASP A 103 17.36 23.77 0.88
N PRO A 104 17.66 24.67 -0.07
CA PRO A 104 16.63 25.42 -0.77
C PRO A 104 15.68 24.48 -1.54
N PRO A 105 14.37 24.49 -1.26
CA PRO A 105 13.42 23.50 -1.81
C PRO A 105 13.10 23.68 -3.31
N GLY A 106 13.76 24.62 -4.01
CA GLY A 106 13.56 24.87 -5.43
C GLY A 106 12.19 25.45 -5.81
N VAL A 107 11.41 25.92 -4.82
CA VAL A 107 10.07 26.51 -4.99
C VAL A 107 10.10 28.04 -4.77
N PRO A 108 9.14 28.80 -5.34
CA PRO A 108 9.05 30.25 -5.14
C PRO A 108 9.01 30.65 -3.66
N ALA A 109 9.77 31.67 -3.27
CA ALA A 109 9.87 32.14 -1.89
C ALA A 109 8.52 32.54 -1.26
N GLY A 110 7.56 32.99 -2.09
CA GLY A 110 6.19 33.30 -1.65
C GLY A 110 5.40 32.09 -1.14
N GLN A 111 5.78 30.88 -1.54
CA GLN A 111 5.10 29.63 -1.15
C GLN A 111 5.81 28.91 -0.01
N ILE A 112 7.05 29.32 0.33
CA ILE A 112 7.81 28.70 1.43
C ILE A 112 7.31 29.25 2.76
N LEU A 113 7.06 28.33 3.70
CA LEU A 113 6.77 28.61 5.09
C LEU A 113 7.87 27.98 5.95
N ARG A 114 8.63 28.81 6.67
CA ARG A 114 9.59 28.31 7.66
C ARG A 114 8.84 28.05 8.96
N ILE A 115 9.09 26.90 9.59
CA ILE A 115 8.42 26.51 10.84
C ILE A 115 8.61 27.57 11.94
N ALA A 116 9.79 28.19 12.03
CA ALA A 116 10.09 29.22 13.03
C ALA A 116 9.23 30.50 12.89
N ASP A 117 8.69 30.75 11.70
CA ASP A 117 7.84 31.91 11.40
C ASP A 117 6.35 31.64 11.68
N LEU A 118 6.00 30.43 12.13
CA LEU A 118 4.64 30.03 12.45
C LEU A 118 4.37 30.07 13.96
N VAL A 119 3.14 30.40 14.32
CA VAL A 119 2.62 30.38 15.69
C VAL A 119 1.30 29.64 15.73
N VAL A 120 1.05 28.93 16.84
CA VAL A 120 -0.23 28.28 17.11
C VAL A 120 -1.01 29.16 18.08
N GLU A 121 -2.25 29.48 17.73
CA GLU A 121 -3.11 30.35 18.53
C GLU A 121 -4.51 29.75 18.67
N PRO A 122 -5.20 29.98 19.80
CA PRO A 122 -6.60 29.61 19.94
C PRO A 122 -7.49 30.46 19.03
N HIS A 123 -8.44 29.82 18.34
CA HIS A 123 -9.45 30.49 17.52
C HIS A 123 -10.80 29.79 17.63
N ALA A 124 -11.76 30.43 18.30
CA ALA A 124 -13.06 29.86 18.62
C ALA A 124 -12.92 28.49 19.33
N GLU A 125 -13.42 27.40 18.72
CA GLU A 125 -13.36 26.03 19.25
C GLU A 125 -12.18 25.21 18.68
N SER A 126 -11.29 25.84 17.89
CA SER A 126 -10.13 25.19 17.26
C SER A 126 -8.82 25.89 17.59
N LEU A 127 -7.72 25.31 17.11
CA LEU A 127 -6.41 25.97 17.03
C LEU A 127 -6.14 26.33 15.57
N VAL A 128 -5.51 27.47 15.36
CA VAL A 128 -5.03 27.88 14.03
C VAL A 128 -3.52 28.02 14.04
N VAL A 129 -2.90 27.66 12.92
CA VAL A 129 -1.49 27.90 12.66
C VAL A 129 -1.35 29.08 11.72
N ARG A 130 -0.74 30.15 12.21
CA ARG A 130 -0.62 31.44 11.53
C ARG A 130 0.84 31.81 11.33
N SER A 131 1.16 32.41 10.19
CA SER A 131 2.47 33.07 10.03
C SER A 131 2.52 34.37 10.84
N ARG A 132 3.68 34.69 11.44
CA ARG A 132 3.86 35.89 12.26
C ARG A 132 3.58 37.20 11.51
N ASP A 133 3.77 37.20 10.19
CA ASP A 133 3.45 38.31 9.29
C ASP A 133 1.96 38.39 8.89
N GLY A 134 1.13 37.41 9.31
CA GLY A 134 -0.29 37.34 9.01
C GLY A 134 -0.64 36.92 7.58
N ARG A 135 0.35 36.53 6.76
CA ARG A 135 0.17 36.16 5.36
C ARG A 135 -0.71 34.91 5.16
N VAL A 136 -0.58 33.94 6.06
CA VAL A 136 -1.31 32.66 5.98
C VAL A 136 -1.89 32.25 7.33
N SER A 137 -3.00 31.53 7.28
CA SER A 137 -3.69 30.96 8.43
C SER A 137 -4.30 29.61 8.02
N PHE A 138 -4.02 28.56 8.77
CA PHE A 138 -4.53 27.21 8.54
C PHE A 138 -5.25 26.71 9.80
N ASP A 139 -6.31 25.92 9.64
CA ASP A 139 -6.77 25.09 10.76
C ASP A 139 -5.65 24.12 11.17
N VAL A 140 -5.53 23.85 12.46
CA VAL A 140 -4.50 22.93 12.97
C VAL A 140 -4.61 21.55 12.33
N THR A 141 -5.82 21.11 11.97
CA THR A 141 -6.06 19.82 11.32
C THR A 141 -5.43 19.77 9.93
N ASP A 142 -5.65 20.82 9.13
CA ASP A 142 -5.07 20.96 7.79
C ASP A 142 -3.54 21.09 7.87
N PHE A 143 -3.04 21.82 8.87
CA PHE A 143 -1.61 21.96 9.10
C PHE A 143 -0.93 20.61 9.42
N TYR A 144 -1.60 19.76 10.22
CA TYR A 144 -1.09 18.45 10.63
C TYR A 144 -1.48 17.30 9.67
N GLN A 145 -2.02 17.59 8.49
CA GLN A 145 -2.53 16.59 7.54
C GLN A 145 -1.52 15.46 7.23
N LEU A 146 -0.23 15.77 7.10
CA LEU A 146 0.80 14.75 6.84
C LEU A 146 0.97 13.80 8.03
N VAL A 147 1.02 14.34 9.25
CA VAL A 147 1.19 13.53 10.46
C VAL A 147 -0.03 12.62 10.62
N MET A 148 -1.22 13.15 10.39
CA MET A 148 -2.45 12.34 10.39
C MET A 148 -2.40 11.25 9.32
N LEU A 149 -2.01 11.58 8.09
CA LEU A 149 -1.82 10.61 7.02
C LEU A 149 -0.90 9.44 7.45
N MET A 150 0.25 9.77 8.05
CA MET A 150 1.22 8.76 8.51
C MET A 150 0.65 7.81 9.56
N GLN A 151 -0.29 8.28 10.39
CA GLN A 151 -0.96 7.45 11.39
C GLN A 151 -2.15 6.66 10.81
N VAL A 152 -2.84 7.22 9.82
CA VAL A 152 -4.01 6.60 9.20
C VAL A 152 -3.64 5.47 8.22
N LEU A 153 -2.59 5.66 7.42
CA LEU A 153 -2.15 4.65 6.43
C LEU A 153 -1.97 3.24 7.00
N PRO A 154 -1.22 3.02 8.11
CA PRO A 154 -1.03 1.68 8.64
C PRO A 154 -2.26 1.10 9.34
N THR A 155 -3.25 1.93 9.69
CA THR A 155 -4.42 1.53 10.49
C THR A 155 -5.64 1.20 9.64
N PHE A 156 -5.76 1.75 8.44
CA PHE A 156 -6.90 1.49 7.57
C PHE A 156 -7.00 0.01 7.17
N ARG A 157 -8.17 -0.58 7.38
CA ARG A 157 -8.53 -1.93 6.94
C ARG A 157 -9.96 -1.91 6.41
N VAL A 158 -10.18 -2.55 5.27
CA VAL A 158 -11.54 -2.69 4.71
C VAL A 158 -12.40 -3.62 5.58
N LEU A 159 -11.79 -4.69 6.10
CA LEU A 159 -12.40 -5.64 7.03
C LEU A 159 -11.47 -5.84 8.23
N PRO A 160 -12.01 -6.15 9.42
CA PRO A 160 -11.19 -6.53 10.57
C PRO A 160 -10.42 -7.84 10.29
N SER A 161 -9.26 -8.00 10.92
CA SER A 161 -8.50 -9.24 10.87
C SER A 161 -9.23 -10.38 11.61
N GLY A 162 -9.13 -11.60 11.09
CA GLY A 162 -9.69 -12.79 11.73
C GLY A 162 -8.92 -14.07 11.36
N THR A 163 -9.26 -15.17 12.03
CA THR A 163 -8.70 -16.51 11.74
C THR A 163 -9.13 -17.02 10.36
N TYR A 164 -10.33 -16.65 9.91
CA TYR A 164 -10.83 -16.89 8.57
C TYR A 164 -11.63 -15.68 8.11
N THR A 165 -11.41 -15.24 6.88
CA THR A 165 -12.20 -14.21 6.22
C THR A 165 -12.67 -14.77 4.88
N PRO A 166 -13.99 -14.91 4.64
CA PRO A 166 -14.49 -15.33 3.34
C PRO A 166 -14.20 -14.26 2.28
N ARG A 167 -14.22 -14.64 1.00
CA ARG A 167 -14.18 -13.64 -0.08
C ARG A 167 -15.40 -12.72 0.04
N VAL A 168 -15.17 -11.41 0.15
CA VAL A 168 -16.24 -10.40 0.20
C VAL A 168 -16.28 -9.64 -1.11
N THR A 169 -17.47 -9.60 -1.71
CA THR A 169 -17.72 -8.93 -3.00
C THR A 169 -18.88 -7.94 -2.85
N ILE A 170 -18.73 -6.75 -3.43
CA ILE A 170 -19.80 -5.77 -3.64
C ILE A 170 -20.00 -5.70 -5.16
N ASP A 171 -21.15 -6.17 -5.65
CA ASP A 171 -21.41 -6.37 -7.08
C ASP A 171 -20.32 -7.20 -7.77
N LYS A 172 -19.50 -6.58 -8.63
CA LYS A 172 -18.36 -7.21 -9.30
C LYS A 172 -17.01 -6.91 -8.64
N LEU A 173 -16.98 -6.11 -7.57
CA LEU A 173 -15.76 -5.71 -6.88
C LEU A 173 -15.50 -6.62 -5.68
N VAL A 174 -14.46 -7.43 -5.77
CA VAL A 174 -13.91 -8.18 -4.63
C VAL A 174 -13.14 -7.20 -3.75
N VAL A 175 -13.71 -6.88 -2.59
CA VAL A 175 -13.13 -5.94 -1.61
C VAL A 175 -12.23 -6.63 -0.59
N ALA A 176 -12.42 -7.94 -0.41
CA ALA A 176 -11.51 -8.79 0.36
C ALA A 176 -11.41 -10.16 -0.30
N ARG A 177 -10.17 -10.63 -0.48
CA ARG A 177 -9.88 -12.00 -0.88
C ARG A 177 -10.12 -12.94 0.30
N GLU A 178 -10.52 -14.16 0.00
CA GLU A 178 -10.56 -15.22 1.00
C GLU A 178 -9.18 -15.38 1.65
N SER A 179 -9.14 -15.40 2.97
CA SER A 179 -7.90 -15.46 3.72
C SER A 179 -8.03 -16.23 5.03
N TRP A 180 -6.89 -16.77 5.49
CA TRP A 180 -6.77 -17.57 6.70
C TRP A 180 -5.57 -17.11 7.50
N SER A 181 -5.72 -17.01 8.81
CA SER A 181 -4.61 -16.86 9.75
C SER A 181 -4.44 -18.20 10.48
N VAL A 182 -3.27 -18.80 10.37
CA VAL A 182 -3.00 -20.15 10.88
C VAL A 182 -1.81 -20.11 11.82
N PRO A 183 -1.95 -20.58 13.08
CA PRO A 183 -0.83 -20.77 13.98
C PRO A 183 0.19 -21.74 13.39
N VAL A 184 1.48 -21.44 13.53
CA VAL A 184 2.56 -22.34 13.09
C VAL A 184 2.48 -23.71 13.77
N SER A 185 1.95 -23.78 14.99
CA SER A 185 1.71 -25.01 15.73
C SER A 185 0.74 -25.98 15.05
N GLU A 186 -0.11 -25.51 14.14
CA GLU A 186 -1.03 -26.37 13.38
C GLU A 186 -0.41 -26.97 12.11
N LEU A 187 0.87 -26.70 11.86
CA LEU A 187 1.61 -27.13 10.68
C LEU A 187 2.51 -28.33 11.01
N ASP A 188 1.92 -29.43 11.48
CA ASP A 188 2.64 -30.65 11.93
C ASP A 188 3.66 -31.18 10.90
N PHE A 189 3.38 -30.99 9.61
CA PHE A 189 4.24 -31.42 8.53
C PHE A 189 5.61 -30.75 8.56
N LEU A 190 5.80 -29.61 9.23
CA LEU A 190 7.09 -28.94 9.37
C LEU A 190 8.14 -29.80 10.09
N GLY A 191 7.69 -30.69 10.99
CA GLY A 191 8.55 -31.59 11.75
C GLY A 191 9.01 -32.84 10.97
N ALA A 192 8.48 -33.07 9.76
CA ALA A 192 8.83 -34.25 8.98
C ALA A 192 10.29 -34.19 8.48
N THR A 193 10.97 -35.33 8.49
CA THR A 193 12.41 -35.44 8.22
C THR A 193 12.73 -35.12 6.77
N THR A 194 11.99 -35.71 5.83
CA THR A 194 12.30 -35.58 4.40
C THR A 194 11.43 -34.52 3.71
N PRO A 195 11.94 -33.85 2.65
CA PRO A 195 11.14 -32.93 1.83
C PRO A 195 9.87 -33.59 1.25
N ALA A 196 9.94 -34.88 0.90
CA ALA A 196 8.80 -35.62 0.35
C ALA A 196 7.69 -35.81 1.39
N GLU A 197 8.03 -36.14 2.64
CA GLU A 197 7.06 -36.23 3.74
C GLU A 197 6.46 -34.88 4.09
N ARG A 198 7.27 -33.80 4.07
CA ARG A 198 6.78 -32.42 4.25
C ARG A 198 5.78 -32.05 3.17
N PHE A 199 6.09 -32.33 1.91
CA PHE A 199 5.19 -32.08 0.78
C PHE A 199 3.87 -32.86 0.92
N ALA A 200 3.93 -34.16 1.17
CA ALA A 200 2.73 -34.97 1.37
C ALA A 200 1.91 -34.52 2.59
N GLY A 201 2.59 -34.12 3.67
CA GLY A 201 1.97 -33.55 4.87
C GLY A 201 1.27 -32.22 4.60
N ALA A 202 1.91 -31.31 3.88
CA ALA A 202 1.33 -30.03 3.46
C ALA A 202 0.10 -30.24 2.57
N ARG A 203 0.15 -31.19 1.61
CA ARG A 203 -1.00 -31.56 0.77
C ARG A 203 -2.18 -32.06 1.60
N ARG A 204 -1.93 -32.94 2.58
CA ARG A 204 -2.98 -33.46 3.48
C ARG A 204 -3.56 -32.35 4.36
N TRP A 205 -2.70 -31.51 4.92
CA TRP A 205 -3.12 -30.37 5.74
C TRP A 205 -4.00 -29.39 4.95
N ALA A 206 -3.57 -29.01 3.74
CA ALA A 206 -4.34 -28.13 2.87
C ALA A 206 -5.69 -28.75 2.47
N GLY A 207 -5.72 -30.05 2.16
CA GLY A 207 -6.96 -30.77 1.85
C GLY A 207 -7.96 -30.79 3.02
N ARG A 208 -7.49 -30.99 4.27
CA ARG A 208 -8.36 -30.95 5.46
C ARG A 208 -8.95 -29.56 5.72
N ARG A 209 -8.27 -28.51 5.28
CA ARG A 209 -8.69 -27.10 5.42
C ARG A 209 -9.39 -26.56 4.16
N GLU A 210 -9.55 -27.40 3.14
CA GLU A 210 -10.14 -27.02 1.85
C GLU A 210 -9.45 -25.81 1.19
N LEU A 211 -8.14 -25.66 1.40
CA LEU A 211 -7.38 -24.54 0.84
C LEU A 211 -7.28 -24.65 -0.69
N PRO A 212 -7.37 -23.52 -1.41
CA PRO A 212 -7.13 -23.50 -2.84
C PRO A 212 -5.67 -23.83 -3.15
N ARG A 213 -5.42 -24.39 -4.34
CA ARG A 213 -4.08 -24.78 -4.80
C ARG A 213 -3.08 -23.62 -4.77
N PHE A 214 -3.50 -22.45 -5.25
CA PHE A 214 -2.67 -21.28 -5.45
C PHE A 214 -2.95 -20.24 -4.36
N LEU A 215 -1.93 -19.91 -3.58
CA LEU A 215 -2.02 -19.03 -2.42
C LEU A 215 -0.91 -17.97 -2.48
N PHE A 216 -1.13 -16.87 -1.77
CA PHE A 216 -0.06 -16.03 -1.27
C PHE A 216 0.10 -16.26 0.23
N VAL A 217 1.35 -16.33 0.69
CA VAL A 217 1.71 -16.56 2.08
C VAL A 217 2.51 -15.38 2.61
N LYS A 218 2.11 -14.87 3.77
CA LYS A 218 2.86 -13.92 4.56
C LYS A 218 3.23 -14.57 5.89
N VAL A 219 4.53 -14.72 6.15
CA VAL A 219 5.04 -15.17 7.44
C VAL A 219 5.63 -13.98 8.20
N PRO A 220 5.77 -14.04 9.53
CA PRO A 220 6.45 -13.01 10.30
C PRO A 220 7.85 -12.69 9.76
N ARG A 221 8.23 -11.41 9.75
CA ARG A 221 9.51 -10.86 9.24
C ARG A 221 9.75 -10.91 7.73
N GLU A 222 8.97 -11.66 6.94
CA GLU A 222 9.00 -11.47 5.48
C GLU A 222 8.40 -10.12 5.14
N GLU A 223 9.04 -9.32 4.29
CA GLU A 223 8.53 -7.99 3.93
C GLU A 223 7.27 -8.06 3.05
N LYS A 224 7.21 -9.03 2.13
CA LYS A 224 6.12 -9.19 1.17
C LYS A 224 5.56 -10.60 1.19
N PRO A 225 4.25 -10.77 0.95
CA PRO A 225 3.70 -12.10 0.70
C PRO A 225 4.38 -12.73 -0.52
N PHE A 226 4.57 -14.05 -0.48
CA PHE A 226 5.14 -14.81 -1.60
C PHE A 226 4.15 -15.85 -2.12
N TYR A 227 4.27 -16.17 -3.40
CA TYR A 227 3.39 -17.12 -4.08
C TYR A 227 3.70 -18.57 -3.65
N LEU A 228 2.65 -19.36 -3.47
CA LEU A 228 2.69 -20.78 -3.13
C LEU A 228 1.76 -21.57 -4.06
N ASP A 229 2.32 -22.50 -4.83
CA ASP A 229 1.57 -23.60 -5.44
C ASP A 229 1.72 -24.83 -4.54
N LEU A 230 0.62 -25.23 -3.89
CA LEU A 230 0.61 -26.40 -3.02
C LEU A 230 0.92 -27.71 -3.76
N GLU A 231 0.83 -27.75 -5.09
CA GLU A 231 1.23 -28.91 -5.90
C GLU A 231 2.68 -28.87 -6.37
N SER A 232 3.43 -27.80 -6.09
CA SER A 232 4.85 -27.70 -6.42
C SER A 232 5.73 -28.10 -5.22
N PRO A 233 6.44 -29.24 -5.26
CA PRO A 233 7.31 -29.67 -4.16
C PRO A 233 8.38 -28.63 -3.81
N LEU A 234 8.88 -27.90 -4.80
CA LEU A 234 9.91 -26.87 -4.61
C LEU A 234 9.37 -25.64 -3.87
N LEU A 235 8.17 -25.16 -4.23
CA LEU A 235 7.56 -24.01 -3.55
C LEU A 235 7.09 -24.37 -2.14
N VAL A 236 6.57 -25.60 -1.95
CA VAL A 236 6.24 -26.10 -0.61
C VAL A 236 7.49 -26.21 0.26
N GLU A 237 8.61 -26.70 -0.27
CA GLU A 237 9.86 -26.73 0.50
C GLU A 237 10.34 -25.31 0.85
N GLY A 238 10.24 -24.34 -0.08
CA GLY A 238 10.52 -22.93 0.20
C GLY A 238 9.66 -22.35 1.32
N PHE A 239 8.35 -22.61 1.26
CA PHE A 239 7.38 -22.26 2.30
C PHE A 239 7.75 -22.86 3.66
N THR A 240 8.07 -24.15 3.72
CA THR A 240 8.47 -24.82 4.98
C THR A 240 9.74 -24.22 5.57
N LYS A 241 10.72 -23.85 4.74
CA LYS A 241 11.96 -23.20 5.18
C LYS A 241 11.70 -21.80 5.72
N ALA A 242 10.86 -21.01 5.04
CA ALA A 242 10.49 -19.68 5.49
C ALA A 242 9.88 -19.72 6.90
N ILE A 243 8.98 -20.66 7.17
CA ILE A 243 8.36 -20.83 8.50
C ILE A 243 9.36 -21.33 9.54
N ARG A 244 10.20 -22.32 9.20
CA ARG A 244 11.19 -22.88 10.13
C ARG A 244 12.27 -21.89 10.56
N ASN A 245 12.46 -20.81 9.80
CA ASN A 245 13.39 -19.73 10.15
C ASN A 245 12.77 -18.68 11.07
N ILE A 246 11.48 -18.80 11.42
CA ILE A 246 10.86 -17.97 12.44
C ILE A 246 11.50 -18.33 13.80
N PRO A 247 12.06 -17.34 14.54
CA PRO A 247 12.65 -17.62 15.85
C PRO A 247 11.63 -18.21 16.83
N ALA A 248 12.07 -19.17 17.65
CA ALA A 248 11.23 -19.84 18.63
C ALA A 248 10.59 -18.88 19.65
N GLU A 249 11.18 -17.70 19.85
CA GLU A 249 10.70 -16.64 20.74
C GLU A 249 9.39 -15.99 20.26
N VAL A 250 8.95 -16.30 19.04
CA VAL A 250 7.63 -15.95 18.50
C VAL A 250 6.69 -17.14 18.75
N GLU A 251 6.45 -17.49 20.01
CA GLU A 251 5.66 -18.68 20.44
C GLU A 251 4.21 -18.69 19.90
N ALA A 252 3.71 -17.54 19.44
CA ALA A 252 2.37 -17.37 18.84
C ALA A 252 2.43 -16.94 17.37
N ALA A 253 3.49 -17.30 16.63
CA ALA A 253 3.62 -16.94 15.22
C ALA A 253 2.44 -17.49 14.41
N GLU A 254 1.66 -16.58 13.81
CA GLU A 254 0.67 -16.91 12.80
C GLU A 254 1.25 -16.66 11.41
N ILE A 255 0.89 -17.52 10.47
CA ILE A 255 1.05 -17.25 9.04
C ILE A 255 -0.28 -16.76 8.48
N HIS A 256 -0.23 -15.82 7.56
CA HIS A 256 -1.40 -15.39 6.81
C HIS A 256 -1.36 -15.96 5.40
N LEU A 257 -2.47 -16.58 5.02
CA LEU A 257 -2.71 -17.16 3.70
C LEU A 257 -3.81 -16.34 3.04
N SER A 258 -3.67 -16.04 1.76
CA SER A 258 -4.77 -15.53 0.95
C SER A 258 -4.85 -16.28 -0.36
N GLU A 259 -6.06 -16.45 -0.87
CA GLU A 259 -6.26 -17.00 -2.21
C GLU A 259 -5.53 -16.18 -3.28
N MET A 260 -5.03 -16.87 -4.31
CA MET A 260 -4.57 -16.19 -5.52
C MET A 260 -5.78 -15.71 -6.33
N LEU A 261 -5.95 -14.40 -6.42
CA LEU A 261 -6.99 -13.77 -7.23
C LEU A 261 -6.49 -12.48 -7.89
N PRO A 262 -6.50 -12.38 -9.24
CA PRO A 262 -6.93 -13.38 -10.23
C PRO A 262 -6.09 -14.67 -10.21
N ASP A 263 -6.70 -15.82 -10.53
CA ASP A 263 -5.95 -17.06 -10.77
C ASP A 263 -5.24 -17.07 -12.14
N HIS A 264 -4.45 -18.11 -12.42
CA HIS A 264 -3.72 -18.25 -13.70
C HIS A 264 -4.64 -18.30 -14.94
N GLY A 265 -5.85 -18.82 -14.79
CA GLY A 265 -6.89 -18.86 -15.82
C GLY A 265 -7.65 -17.55 -15.98
N GLN A 266 -7.51 -16.62 -15.05
CA GLN A 266 -8.17 -15.32 -15.00
C GLN A 266 -7.22 -14.14 -15.29
N THR A 267 -6.07 -14.42 -15.92
CA THR A 267 -5.14 -13.41 -16.44
C THR A 267 -5.57 -12.99 -17.86
N TRP A 268 -6.19 -11.81 -17.98
CA TRP A 268 -6.89 -11.42 -19.21
C TRP A 268 -6.02 -10.72 -20.26
N LEU A 269 -4.80 -10.28 -19.92
CA LEU A 269 -3.96 -9.44 -20.78
C LEU A 269 -2.94 -10.29 -21.57
N PRO A 270 -3.14 -10.52 -22.88
CA PRO A 270 -2.16 -11.21 -23.72
C PRO A 270 -1.11 -10.24 -24.32
N ASP A 271 0.10 -10.73 -24.58
CA ASP A 271 1.01 -10.13 -25.56
C ASP A 271 0.68 -10.58 -27.00
N ALA A 272 1.45 -10.12 -27.98
CA ALA A 272 1.30 -10.50 -29.38
C ALA A 272 1.56 -12.00 -29.66
N ALA A 273 2.27 -12.70 -28.76
CA ALA A 273 2.52 -14.14 -28.84
C ALA A 273 1.45 -14.97 -28.10
N GLY A 274 0.48 -14.34 -27.44
CA GLY A 274 -0.56 -14.98 -26.65
C GLY A 274 -0.16 -15.34 -25.22
N ASN A 275 1.02 -14.94 -24.74
CA ASN A 275 1.39 -15.09 -23.33
C ASN A 275 0.54 -14.15 -22.49
N ARG A 276 0.06 -14.62 -21.33
CA ARG A 276 -0.84 -13.83 -20.46
C ARG A 276 -0.09 -13.27 -19.26
N TYR A 277 -0.43 -12.05 -18.90
CA TYR A 277 0.23 -11.29 -17.84
C TYR A 277 -0.78 -10.81 -16.80
N THR A 278 -0.30 -10.72 -15.56
CA THR A 278 -0.99 -9.97 -14.52
C THR A 278 -0.92 -8.48 -14.85
N CYS A 279 -2.03 -7.77 -14.73
CA CYS A 279 -2.12 -6.34 -14.96
C CYS A 279 -2.88 -5.67 -13.82
N GLU A 280 -2.27 -4.66 -13.22
CA GLU A 280 -2.90 -3.85 -12.18
C GLU A 280 -3.16 -2.43 -12.68
N LEU A 281 -4.40 -1.97 -12.47
CA LEU A 281 -4.85 -0.60 -12.68
C LEU A 281 -4.77 0.17 -11.36
N ARG A 282 -4.06 1.29 -11.37
CA ARG A 282 -4.02 2.24 -10.25
C ARG A 282 -4.98 3.39 -10.55
N THR A 283 -5.83 3.72 -9.59
CA THR A 283 -6.85 4.75 -9.73
C THR A 283 -6.88 5.58 -8.47
N VAL A 284 -7.13 6.88 -8.62
CA VAL A 284 -7.43 7.81 -7.54
C VAL A 284 -8.91 8.11 -7.62
N VAL A 285 -9.58 8.09 -6.47
CA VAL A 285 -11.00 8.41 -6.35
C VAL A 285 -11.09 9.49 -5.29
N VAL A 286 -11.76 10.60 -5.64
CA VAL A 286 -12.00 11.71 -4.75
C VAL A 286 -13.49 11.87 -4.56
N ASP A 287 -13.92 12.02 -3.31
CA ASP A 287 -15.29 12.36 -2.99
C ASP A 287 -15.50 13.87 -3.18
N ARG A 288 -16.58 14.26 -3.86
CA ARG A 288 -16.90 15.66 -4.18
C ARG A 288 -18.10 16.19 -3.38
N THR A 289 -18.54 15.44 -2.38
CA THR A 289 -19.65 15.83 -1.48
C THR A 289 -19.32 17.04 -0.63
#